data_AF-A0A3L8SST4-F1
#
_entry.id   AF-A0A3L8SST4-F1
#
_cell.length_a   1.000
_cell.length_b   1.000
_cell.length_c   1.000
_cell.angle_alpha   90.00
_cell.angle_beta   90.00
_cell.angle_gamma   90.00
#
_symmetry.space_group_name_H-M   'P 1'
#
loop_
_entity.id
_entity.type
_entity.pdbx_description
1 polymer ?
#
loop_
_entity_poly.entity_id
_entity_poly.type
_entity_poly.pdbx_seq_one_letter_code
_entity_poly.pdbx_strand_id
1 'polypeptide(L)'
;MTKHLEIINLSFLLEHERETILGVLKRDEYLKKVEDKRIRKLKNELLEVRRKGGNRHSQQDNSRVCVRCQKSLGFIFGRGEPCQSCKVRVCGACRVPGAEGSWKCPVCAKI
;
A
#
# COMPACT_ATOMS: atom_id res chain seq x y z
N MET A 1 9.00 24.61 -10.64
CA MET A 1 8.61 24.11 -11.98
C MET A 1 7.92 25.25 -12.72
N THR A 2 8.68 25.94 -13.55
CA THR A 2 8.26 27.13 -14.31
C THR A 2 7.24 26.69 -15.36
N LYS A 3 5.98 27.15 -15.26
CA LYS A 3 4.95 26.87 -16.27
C LYS A 3 5.27 27.72 -17.50
N HIS A 4 5.79 27.09 -18.54
CA HIS A 4 5.86 27.68 -19.87
C HIS A 4 4.40 27.86 -20.34
N LEU A 5 3.87 29.08 -20.27
CA LEU A 5 2.56 29.42 -20.81
C LEU A 5 2.74 29.64 -22.31
N GLU A 6 2.72 28.56 -23.08
CA GLU A 6 2.62 28.63 -24.53
C GLU A 6 1.26 29.23 -24.86
N ILE A 7 1.27 30.45 -25.41
CA ILE A 7 0.06 31.11 -25.88
C ILE A 7 -0.35 30.42 -27.17
N ILE A 8 -1.35 29.54 -27.08
CA ILE A 8 -1.92 28.85 -28.24
C ILE A 8 -2.83 29.85 -28.97
N ASN A 9 -2.48 30.22 -30.20
CA ASN A 9 -3.36 31.00 -31.06
C ASN A 9 -4.53 30.11 -31.52
N LEU A 10 -5.77 30.54 -31.27
CA LEU A 10 -7.00 29.83 -31.61
C LEU A 10 -7.97 30.72 -32.43
N SER A 11 -7.46 31.79 -33.06
CA SER A 11 -8.29 32.74 -33.82
C SER A 11 -8.75 32.19 -35.16
N PHE A 12 -8.13 31.09 -35.64
CA PHE A 12 -8.49 30.42 -36.88
C PHE A 12 -9.74 29.54 -36.77
N LEU A 13 -10.19 29.22 -35.54
CA LEU A 13 -11.34 28.35 -35.31
C LEU A 13 -12.65 29.07 -35.62
N LEU A 14 -13.51 28.41 -36.38
CA LEU A 14 -14.90 28.80 -36.57
C LEU A 14 -15.69 28.53 -35.27
N GLU A 15 -16.83 29.22 -35.11
CA GLU A 15 -17.61 29.15 -33.87
C GLU A 15 -18.05 27.72 -33.51
N HIS A 16 -18.51 26.94 -34.50
CA HIS A 16 -18.93 25.55 -34.28
C HIS A 16 -17.76 24.62 -33.88
N GLU A 17 -16.56 24.88 -34.40
CA GLU A 17 -15.35 24.13 -34.02
C GLU A 17 -14.98 24.44 -32.58
N ARG A 18 -15.04 25.73 -32.20
CA ARG A 18 -14.84 26.20 -30.83
C ARG A 18 -15.82 25.54 -29.86
N GLU A 19 -17.11 25.52 -30.19
CA GLU A 19 -18.15 24.88 -29.37
C GLU A 19 -17.88 23.39 -29.18
N THR A 20 -17.49 22.69 -30.25
CA THR A 20 -17.15 21.26 -30.20
C THR A 20 -15.96 21.01 -29.28
N ILE A 21 -14.88 21.78 -29.42
CA ILE A 21 -13.68 21.68 -28.57
C ILE A 21 -14.03 21.96 -27.11
N LEU A 22 -14.80 23.02 -26.83
CA LEU A 22 -15.25 23.34 -25.48
C LEU A 22 -16.12 22.22 -24.89
N GLY A 23 -16.95 21.57 -25.70
CA GLY A 23 -17.74 20.41 -25.27
C GLY A 23 -16.89 19.21 -24.87
N VAL A 24 -15.77 18.96 -25.56
CA VAL A 24 -14.80 17.93 -25.18
C VAL A 24 -14.10 18.31 -23.87
N LEU A 25 -13.60 19.54 -23.75
CA LEU A 25 -12.88 20.01 -22.57
C LEU A 25 -13.75 19.98 -21.30
N LYS A 26 -15.03 20.38 -21.40
CA LYS A 26 -15.98 20.30 -20.29
C LYS A 26 -16.19 18.87 -19.80
N ARG A 27 -16.28 17.90 -20.73
CA ARG A 27 -16.40 16.48 -20.39
C ARG A 27 -15.13 15.94 -19.75
N ASP A 28 -13.96 16.30 -20.27
CA ASP A 28 -12.68 15.92 -19.68
C ASP A 28 -12.52 16.49 -18.26
N GLU A 29 -12.88 17.76 -18.04
CA GLU A 29 -12.86 18.38 -16.71
C GLU A 29 -13.83 17.67 -15.74
N TYR A 30 -15.02 17.30 -16.20
CA TYR A 30 -15.97 16.52 -15.42
C TYR A 30 -15.39 15.15 -15.02
N LEU A 31 -14.81 14.42 -15.97
CA LEU A 31 -14.20 13.11 -15.72
C LEU A 31 -13.03 13.22 -14.72
N LYS A 32 -12.17 14.23 -14.85
CA LYS A 32 -11.10 14.53 -13.88
C LYS A 32 -11.65 14.74 -12.46
N LYS A 33 -12.73 15.51 -12.31
CA LYS A 33 -13.37 15.72 -11.00
C LYS A 33 -13.91 14.42 -10.40
N VAL A 34 -14.46 13.53 -11.21
CA VAL A 34 -14.97 12.22 -10.77
C VAL A 34 -13.83 11.32 -10.31
N GLU A 35 -12.77 11.22 -11.10
CA GLU A 35 -11.59 10.41 -10.76
C GLU A 35 -10.86 10.96 -9.52
N ASP A 36 -10.73 12.28 -9.38
CA ASP A 36 -10.14 12.89 -8.18
C ASP A 36 -10.95 12.59 -6.91
N LYS A 37 -12.28 12.50 -7.01
CA LYS A 37 -13.13 12.06 -5.90
C LYS A 37 -12.90 10.59 -5.58
N ARG A 38 -12.82 9.73 -6.59
CA ARG A 38 -12.56 8.29 -6.43
C ARG A 38 -11.19 8.04 -5.80
N ILE A 39 -10.14 8.71 -6.29
CA ILE A 39 -8.78 8.62 -5.74
C ILE A 39 -8.76 9.07 -4.29
N ARG A 40 -9.42 10.20 -3.95
CA ARG A 40 -9.53 10.66 -2.56
C ARG A 40 -10.22 9.64 -1.66
N LYS A 41 -11.32 9.05 -2.11
CA LYS A 41 -12.02 8.00 -1.37
C LYS A 41 -11.10 6.80 -1.08
N LEU A 42 -10.44 6.28 -2.10
CA LEU A 42 -9.51 5.15 -1.96
C LEU A 42 -8.33 5.47 -1.03
N LYS A 43 -7.76 6.67 -1.13
CA LYS A 43 -6.70 7.13 -0.21
C LYS A 43 -7.18 7.17 1.23
N ASN A 44 -8.40 7.65 1.48
CA ASN A 44 -8.98 7.68 2.83
C ASN A 44 -9.23 6.27 3.37
N GLU A 45 -9.78 5.36 2.56
CA GLU A 45 -9.95 3.95 2.93
C GLU A 45 -8.61 3.29 3.29
N LEU A 46 -7.56 3.54 2.49
CA LEU A 46 -6.21 3.05 2.79
C LEU A 46 -5.67 3.61 4.11
N LEU A 47 -5.87 4.91 4.38
CA LEU A 47 -5.47 5.53 5.64
C LEU A 47 -6.22 4.93 6.83
N GLU A 48 -7.51 4.63 6.68
CA GLU A 48 -8.29 3.95 7.72
C GLU A 48 -7.78 2.54 7.98
N VAL A 49 -7.52 1.75 6.93
CA VAL A 49 -6.94 0.41 7.05
C VAL A 49 -5.59 0.48 7.75
N ARG A 50 -4.74 1.47 7.42
CA ARG A 50 -3.45 1.67 8.08
C ARG A 50 -3.59 2.08 9.55
N ARG A 51 -4.53 2.99 9.89
CA ARG A 51 -4.80 3.36 11.29
C ARG A 51 -5.30 2.16 12.09
N LYS A 52 -6.25 1.39 11.56
CA LYS A 52 -6.76 0.14 12.17
C LYS A 52 -5.67 -0.95 12.24
N GLY A 53 -4.76 -0.99 11.26
CA GLY A 53 -3.62 -1.90 11.20
C GLY A 53 -2.45 -1.51 12.12
N GLY A 54 -2.31 -0.24 12.49
CA GLY A 54 -1.31 0.22 13.47
C GLY A 54 -1.52 -0.40 14.85
N ASN A 55 -2.76 -0.67 15.23
CA ASN A 55 -3.11 -1.44 16.44
C ASN A 55 -2.94 -2.96 16.29
N ARG A 56 -2.78 -3.48 15.06
CA ARG A 56 -2.49 -4.90 14.85
C ARG A 56 -1.02 -5.24 15.09
N HIS A 57 -0.09 -4.29 15.00
CA HIS A 57 1.30 -4.55 15.38
C HIS A 57 1.43 -4.77 16.89
N SER A 58 0.73 -4.01 17.72
CA SER A 58 0.68 -4.23 19.17
C SER A 58 -0.12 -5.48 19.55
N GLN A 59 -1.22 -5.80 18.84
CA GLN A 59 -1.93 -7.06 19.05
C GLN A 59 -1.20 -8.29 18.48
N GLN A 60 -0.36 -8.15 17.45
CA GLN A 60 0.43 -9.26 16.92
C GLN A 60 1.46 -9.76 17.92
N ASP A 61 1.94 -8.89 18.80
CA ASP A 61 2.88 -9.26 19.87
C ASP A 61 2.26 -10.28 20.83
N ASN A 62 0.93 -10.23 21.01
CA ASN A 62 0.15 -11.20 21.80
C ASN A 62 -0.58 -12.26 20.95
N SER A 63 -0.51 -12.17 19.61
CA SER A 63 -1.15 -13.13 18.73
C SER A 63 -0.31 -14.41 18.66
N ARG A 64 -0.89 -15.56 19.00
CA ARG A 64 -0.28 -16.87 18.75
C ARG A 64 -0.43 -17.24 17.29
N VAL A 65 0.12 -16.42 16.39
CA VAL A 65 0.08 -16.65 14.94
C VAL A 65 1.47 -16.41 14.37
N CYS A 66 1.91 -17.29 13.48
CA CYS A 66 3.15 -17.08 12.75
C CYS A 66 2.96 -15.95 11.73
N VAL A 67 3.74 -14.88 11.80
CA VAL A 67 3.61 -13.72 10.88
C VAL A 67 3.85 -14.09 9.41
N ARG A 68 4.58 -15.19 9.14
CA ARG A 68 4.91 -15.63 7.78
C ARG A 68 3.82 -16.47 7.12
N CYS A 69 3.46 -17.61 7.71
CA CYS A 69 2.44 -18.50 7.16
C CYS A 69 1.03 -18.30 7.73
N GLN A 70 0.83 -17.36 8.66
CA GLN A 70 -0.44 -17.08 9.34
C GLN A 70 -1.06 -18.29 10.10
N LYS A 71 -0.28 -19.37 10.32
CA LYS A 71 -0.72 -20.52 11.12
C LYS A 71 -0.81 -20.16 12.60
N SER A 72 -1.89 -20.58 13.26
CA SER A 72 -2.02 -20.53 14.71
C SER A 72 -0.94 -21.35 15.41
N LEU A 73 -0.36 -20.79 16.46
CA LEU A 73 0.70 -21.34 17.28
C LEU A 73 0.09 -21.90 18.57
N GLY A 74 0.67 -22.97 19.10
CA GLY A 74 0.13 -23.61 20.28
C GLY A 74 0.38 -22.81 21.56
N PHE A 75 -0.26 -23.26 22.66
CA PHE A 75 -0.10 -22.67 24.00
C PHE A 75 1.15 -23.18 24.71
N ILE A 76 1.43 -24.48 24.60
CA ILE A 76 2.52 -25.17 25.31
C ILE A 76 3.59 -25.59 24.31
N PHE A 77 3.20 -26.32 23.26
CA PHE A 77 4.07 -26.76 22.17
C PHE A 77 3.86 -25.91 20.93
N GLY A 78 4.91 -25.73 20.11
CA GLY A 78 4.78 -25.02 18.84
C GLY A 78 4.37 -23.55 18.97
N ARG A 79 4.81 -22.87 20.04
CA ARG A 79 4.53 -21.44 20.31
C ARG A 79 5.14 -20.46 19.30
N GLY A 80 6.02 -20.95 18.44
CA GLY A 80 6.88 -20.10 17.61
C GLY A 80 7.86 -19.26 18.45
N GLU A 81 8.84 -18.66 17.78
CA GLU A 81 9.86 -17.83 18.42
C GLU A 81 10.02 -16.51 17.65
N PRO A 82 10.42 -15.40 18.31
CA PRO A 82 10.70 -14.14 17.64
C PRO A 82 11.95 -14.23 16.78
N CYS A 83 11.90 -13.68 15.56
CA CYS A 83 13.05 -13.60 14.66
C CYS A 83 14.21 -12.83 15.30
N GLN A 84 15.43 -13.34 15.21
CA GLN A 84 16.61 -12.73 15.85
C GLN A 84 16.87 -11.28 15.40
N SER A 85 16.55 -10.95 14.14
CA SER A 85 16.65 -9.60 13.55
C SER A 85 15.41 -8.73 13.81
N CYS A 86 14.25 -9.03 13.20
CA CYS A 86 13.07 -8.14 13.24
C CYS A 86 12.08 -8.40 14.39
N LYS A 87 12.39 -9.32 15.32
CA LYS A 87 11.61 -9.64 16.53
C LYS A 87 10.16 -10.13 16.34
N VAL A 88 9.66 -10.27 15.11
CA VAL A 88 8.33 -10.84 14.86
C VAL A 88 8.29 -12.35 15.10
N ARG A 89 7.16 -12.89 15.61
CA ARG A 89 6.98 -14.32 15.94
C ARG A 89 6.79 -15.20 14.71
N VAL A 90 7.52 -16.33 14.66
CA VAL A 90 7.56 -17.26 13.51
C VAL A 90 7.49 -18.72 13.98
N CYS A 91 6.74 -19.57 13.28
CA CYS A 91 6.72 -21.02 13.56
C CYS A 91 8.07 -21.68 13.22
N GLY A 92 8.32 -22.88 13.75
CA GLY A 92 9.55 -23.63 13.46
C GLY A 92 9.78 -23.89 11.97
N ALA A 93 8.71 -24.18 11.21
CA ALA A 93 8.78 -24.45 9.77
C ALA A 93 9.11 -23.21 8.92
N CYS A 94 8.91 -22.01 9.45
CA CYS A 94 9.25 -20.76 8.75
C CYS A 94 10.60 -20.19 9.21
N ARG A 95 11.39 -20.93 10.00
CA ARG A 95 12.75 -20.51 10.34
C ARG A 95 13.71 -20.90 9.22
N VAL A 96 14.62 -20.00 8.90
CA VAL A 96 15.73 -20.26 7.99
C VAL A 96 17.00 -20.31 8.84
N PRO A 97 17.72 -21.44 8.88
CA PRO A 97 18.97 -21.57 9.63
C PRO A 97 20.04 -20.66 9.03
N GLY A 98 20.89 -20.09 9.89
CA GLY A 98 22.07 -19.31 9.55
C GLY A 98 23.33 -19.93 10.13
N ALA A 99 24.43 -19.16 10.15
CA ALA A 99 25.68 -19.57 10.74
C ALA A 99 25.55 -19.77 12.27
N GLU A 100 26.34 -20.68 12.83
CA GLU A 100 26.50 -20.88 14.29
C GLU A 100 25.18 -21.16 15.04
N GLY A 101 24.23 -21.85 14.41
CA GLY A 101 22.94 -22.17 15.03
C GLY A 101 22.00 -20.97 15.14
N SER A 102 22.37 -19.81 14.56
CA SER A 102 21.46 -18.69 14.38
C SER A 102 20.33 -19.05 13.41
N TRP A 103 19.23 -18.31 13.47
CA TRP A 103 18.14 -18.46 12.51
C TRP A 103 17.41 -17.14 12.32
N LYS A 104 16.89 -16.92 11.12
CA LYS A 104 16.10 -15.74 10.77
C LYS A 104 14.78 -16.15 10.15
N CYS A 105 13.82 -15.22 10.10
CA CYS A 105 12.63 -15.42 9.30
C CYS A 105 12.97 -15.38 7.79
N PRO A 106 12.12 -15.87 6.89
CA PRO A 106 12.44 -16.00 5.47
C PRO A 106 12.68 -14.67 4.75
N VAL A 107 12.19 -13.56 5.32
CA VAL A 107 12.46 -12.21 4.80
C VAL A 107 13.82 -11.72 5.26
N CYS A 108 14.11 -11.77 6.57
CA CYS A 108 15.41 -11.33 7.11
C CYS A 108 16.58 -12.24 6.71
N ALA A 109 16.31 -13.45 6.23
CA ALA A 109 17.35 -14.31 5.66
C ALA A 109 17.75 -13.91 4.23
N LYS A 110 16.93 -13.09 3.54
CA LYS A 110 17.20 -12.58 2.18
C LYS A 110 17.77 -11.15 2.18
N ILE A 111 17.90 -10.55 3.36
CA ILE A 111 18.49 -9.22 3.60
C ILE A 111 19.86 -9.47 4.22
#